data_AF-A0A8S1DWI1-F1
#
_entry.id   AF-A0A8S1DWI1-F1
#
_cell.length_a   1.000
_cell.length_b   1.000
_cell.length_c   1.000
_cell.angle_alpha   90.00
_cell.angle_beta   90.00
_cell.angle_gamma   90.00
#
_symmetry.space_group_name_H-M   'P 1'
#
loop_
_entity.id
_entity.type
_entity.pdbx_description
1 polymer ?
#
loop_
_entity_poly.entity_id
_entity_poly.type
_entity_poly.pdbx_seq_one_letter_code
_entity_poly.pdbx_strand_id
1 'polypeptide(L)'
;MVQCQWLRFSSRRVVPISEFDPSKFVNVQEAVLARTWHEGNLLPGYALLGQNAGYFVDDNCMVRKTELTDLHIISGNANMWKLHQEGQELPGTAIQIGKTDKNEPLYVGCVSWDGVVLYGKVRAGGSCFVATKDAVLEAKTYFILVEAPRGLLKK
;
A
#
# COMPACT_ATOMS: atom_id res chain seq x y z
N MET A 1 -31.13 -5.12 16.38
CA MET A 1 -30.51 -6.13 15.49
C MET A 1 -29.93 -5.37 14.30
N VAL A 2 -28.61 -5.18 14.25
CA VAL A 2 -27.98 -4.45 13.14
C VAL A 2 -27.82 -5.41 11.97
N GLN A 3 -28.47 -5.09 10.87
CA GLN A 3 -28.52 -5.90 9.66
C GLN A 3 -27.22 -5.65 8.87
N CYS A 4 -26.32 -6.63 8.86
CA CYS A 4 -25.10 -6.60 8.07
C CYS A 4 -25.47 -7.04 6.64
N GLN A 5 -25.48 -6.11 5.70
CA GLN A 5 -25.86 -6.38 4.30
C GLN A 5 -24.62 -6.86 3.53
N TRP A 6 -24.69 -8.08 3.00
CA TRP A 6 -23.68 -8.63 2.11
C TRP A 6 -23.77 -7.97 0.74
N LEU A 7 -22.77 -7.18 0.37
CA LEU A 7 -22.61 -6.69 -1.00
C LEU A 7 -21.68 -7.64 -1.77
N ARG A 8 -22.27 -8.47 -2.63
CA ARG A 8 -21.53 -9.17 -3.69
C ARG A 8 -21.13 -8.14 -4.75
N PHE A 9 -19.84 -7.84 -4.88
CA PHE A 9 -19.32 -7.13 -6.04
C PHE A 9 -18.48 -8.07 -6.90
N SER A 10 -19.08 -8.54 -7.99
CA SER A 10 -18.42 -9.17 -9.11
C SER A 10 -18.52 -8.24 -10.32
N SER A 11 -17.52 -7.38 -10.51
CA SER A 11 -17.06 -6.83 -11.80
C SER A 11 -16.09 -5.68 -11.48
N ARG A 12 -14.82 -5.86 -11.85
CA ARG A 12 -13.69 -4.92 -11.76
C ARG A 12 -14.11 -3.46 -11.57
N ARG A 13 -14.19 -2.97 -10.32
CA ARG A 13 -14.53 -1.57 -10.03
C ARG A 13 -13.31 -0.85 -9.47
N VAL A 14 -12.64 -0.08 -10.31
CA VAL A 14 -11.69 0.95 -9.84
C VAL A 14 -12.54 2.06 -9.25
N VAL A 15 -12.42 2.31 -7.94
CA VAL A 15 -13.04 3.49 -7.32
C VAL A 15 -12.26 4.72 -7.80
N PRO A 16 -12.89 5.74 -8.38
CA PRO A 16 -12.20 6.97 -8.76
C PRO A 16 -11.44 7.52 -7.55
N ILE A 17 -10.18 7.90 -7.74
CA ILE A 17 -9.32 8.32 -6.63
C ILE A 17 -9.85 9.56 -5.89
N SER A 18 -10.68 10.37 -6.54
CA SER A 18 -11.39 11.50 -5.96
C SER A 18 -12.48 11.12 -4.94
N GLU A 19 -13.00 9.89 -5.04
CA GLU A 19 -14.04 9.34 -4.16
C GLU A 19 -13.44 8.39 -3.11
N PHE A 20 -12.15 8.07 -3.23
CA PHE A 20 -11.45 7.13 -2.38
C PHE A 20 -10.83 7.85 -1.16
N ASP A 21 -11.33 7.52 0.03
CA ASP A 21 -10.71 7.90 1.30
C ASP A 21 -10.10 6.66 1.98
N PRO A 22 -8.77 6.45 1.87
CA PRO A 22 -8.11 5.29 2.46
C PRO A 22 -8.20 5.24 3.99
N SER A 23 -8.51 6.34 4.67
CA SER A 23 -8.71 6.35 6.12
C SER A 23 -10.08 5.80 6.54
N LYS A 24 -11.08 5.84 5.64
CA LYS A 24 -12.43 5.33 5.88
C LYS A 24 -12.69 3.98 5.23
N PHE A 25 -11.83 3.56 4.30
CA PHE A 25 -12.01 2.32 3.57
C PHE A 25 -11.53 1.14 4.42
N VAL A 26 -12.47 0.37 4.97
CA VAL A 26 -12.15 -0.90 5.64
C VAL A 26 -11.79 -1.93 4.57
N ASN A 27 -10.57 -2.48 4.66
CA ASN A 27 -10.11 -3.44 3.68
C ASN A 27 -10.83 -4.79 3.86
N VAL A 28 -11.80 -5.07 2.99
CA VAL A 28 -12.62 -6.29 3.03
C VAL A 28 -11.83 -7.59 2.83
N GLN A 29 -10.61 -7.52 2.27
CA GLN A 29 -9.74 -8.69 2.08
C GLN A 29 -8.63 -8.82 3.13
N GLU A 30 -8.67 -8.04 4.22
CA GLU A 30 -7.62 -8.02 5.26
C GLU A 30 -6.21 -7.75 4.70
N ALA A 31 -6.10 -7.02 3.58
CA ALA A 31 -4.79 -6.61 3.09
C ALA A 31 -4.18 -5.62 4.11
N VAL A 32 -3.08 -6.02 4.71
CA VAL A 32 -2.32 -5.25 5.68
C VAL A 32 -1.03 -4.73 5.06
N LEU A 33 -0.63 -3.52 5.44
CA LEU A 33 0.66 -2.96 5.02
C LEU A 33 1.80 -3.84 5.55
N ALA A 34 2.69 -4.24 4.64
CA ALA A 34 3.82 -5.09 4.97
C ALA A 34 5.09 -4.64 4.26
N ARG A 35 6.24 -5.11 4.75
CA ARG A 35 7.52 -5.05 4.03
C ARG A 35 8.30 -6.36 4.17
N THR A 36 9.14 -6.68 3.19
CA THR A 36 9.95 -7.90 3.17
C THR A 36 11.35 -7.67 2.64
N TRP A 37 12.28 -8.56 2.99
CA TRP A 37 13.57 -8.65 2.32
C TRP A 37 13.47 -9.55 1.07
N HIS A 38 14.02 -9.06 -0.03
CA HIS A 38 14.17 -9.80 -1.28
C HIS A 38 15.40 -9.30 -2.01
N GLU A 39 16.37 -10.18 -2.27
CA GLU A 39 17.57 -9.86 -3.07
C GLU A 39 18.33 -8.60 -2.59
N GLY A 40 18.39 -8.39 -1.28
CA GLY A 40 19.06 -7.21 -0.69
C GLY A 40 18.19 -5.94 -0.64
N ASN A 41 17.03 -5.95 -1.27
CA ASN A 41 16.03 -4.89 -1.19
C ASN A 41 15.08 -5.12 0.00
N LEU A 42 14.76 -4.07 0.74
CA LEU A 42 13.66 -4.03 1.71
C LEU A 42 12.44 -3.43 1.02
N LEU A 43 11.55 -4.29 0.52
CA LEU A 43 10.43 -3.94 -0.34
C LEU A 43 9.14 -3.71 0.46
N PRO A 44 8.47 -2.56 0.31
CA PRO A 44 7.11 -2.36 0.82
C PRO A 44 6.05 -2.96 -0.11
N GLY A 45 4.91 -3.36 0.46
CA GLY A 45 3.79 -3.98 -0.24
C GLY A 45 2.67 -4.32 0.73
N TYR A 46 1.95 -5.43 0.50
CA TYR A 46 0.90 -5.89 1.42
C TYR A 46 0.94 -7.39 1.66
N ALA A 47 0.29 -7.81 2.75
CA ALA A 47 0.03 -9.21 3.03
C ALA A 47 -1.47 -9.47 3.17
N LEU A 48 -1.91 -10.64 2.71
CA LEU A 48 -3.25 -11.19 2.93
C LEU A 48 -3.11 -12.26 4.00
N LEU A 49 -3.41 -11.91 5.26
CA LEU A 49 -3.15 -12.76 6.42
C LEU A 49 -3.90 -14.10 6.31
N GLY A 50 -5.19 -14.08 5.95
CA GLY A 50 -5.98 -15.30 5.74
C GLY A 50 -5.49 -16.20 4.58
N GLN A 51 -4.63 -15.70 3.69
CA GLN A 51 -4.05 -16.48 2.60
C GLN A 51 -2.58 -16.85 2.83
N ASN A 52 -2.01 -16.44 3.96
CA ASN A 52 -0.58 -16.57 4.27
C ASN A 52 0.32 -16.12 3.09
N ALA A 53 -0.03 -15.00 2.45
CA ALA A 53 0.63 -14.55 1.22
C ALA A 53 0.95 -13.04 1.26
N GLY A 54 2.19 -12.70 0.93
CA GLY A 54 2.67 -11.32 0.73
C GLY A 54 2.91 -11.02 -0.74
N TYR A 55 2.61 -9.78 -1.15
CA TYR A 55 2.72 -9.28 -2.52
C TYR A 55 3.54 -8.00 -2.53
N PHE A 56 4.66 -8.04 -3.25
CA PHE A 56 5.64 -6.98 -3.36
C PHE A 56 6.06 -6.82 -4.82
N VAL A 57 6.74 -5.72 -5.15
CA VAL A 57 7.27 -5.50 -6.50
C VAL A 57 8.76 -5.31 -6.41
N ASP A 58 9.52 -6.05 -7.21
CA ASP A 58 10.94 -5.76 -7.46
C ASP A 58 11.23 -5.64 -8.95
N ASP A 59 11.94 -4.59 -9.36
CA ASP A 59 12.21 -4.28 -10.78
C ASP A 59 11.05 -4.61 -11.75
N ASN A 60 9.87 -4.05 -11.45
CA ASN A 60 8.62 -4.21 -12.19
C ASN A 60 8.08 -5.65 -12.29
N CYS A 61 8.66 -6.59 -11.54
CA CYS A 61 8.21 -7.96 -11.40
C CYS A 61 7.47 -8.16 -10.08
N MET A 62 6.43 -9.00 -10.11
CA MET A 62 5.72 -9.40 -8.89
C MET A 62 6.62 -10.34 -8.08
N VAL A 63 6.78 -10.03 -6.79
CA VAL A 63 7.42 -10.88 -5.80
C VAL A 63 6.35 -11.35 -4.82
N ARG A 64 6.02 -12.64 -4.87
CA ARG A 64 5.07 -13.28 -3.95
C ARG A 64 5.83 -14.05 -2.87
N LYS A 65 5.51 -13.80 -1.60
CA LYS A 65 6.01 -14.56 -0.45
C LYS A 65 4.89 -15.43 0.10
N THR A 66 5.06 -16.75 0.11
CA THR A 66 4.07 -17.72 0.62
C THR A 66 4.34 -18.16 2.06
N GLU A 67 5.47 -17.74 2.61
CA GLU A 67 5.86 -17.91 4.00
C GLU A 67 6.07 -16.52 4.58
N LEU A 68 5.20 -16.11 5.52
CA LEU A 68 5.23 -14.74 6.06
C LEU A 68 6.28 -14.54 7.17
N THR A 69 7.30 -15.39 7.26
CA THR A 69 8.37 -15.32 8.27
C THR A 69 9.27 -14.11 8.09
N ASP A 70 9.46 -13.64 6.86
CA ASP A 70 10.28 -12.48 6.53
C ASP A 70 9.44 -11.20 6.31
N LEU A 71 8.20 -11.17 6.83
CA LEU A 71 7.32 -10.02 6.73
C LEU A 71 7.26 -9.23 8.03
N HIS A 72 7.35 -7.90 7.89
CA HIS A 72 7.03 -6.97 8.96
C HIS A 72 5.69 -6.31 8.67
N ILE A 73 4.68 -6.64 9.47
CA ILE A 73 3.36 -6.01 9.40
C ILE A 73 3.42 -4.65 10.11
N ILE A 74 2.97 -3.60 9.44
CA ILE A 74 3.00 -2.25 9.97
C ILE A 74 1.62 -1.88 10.47
N SER A 75 1.54 -1.57 11.76
CA SER A 75 0.32 -1.12 12.46
C SER A 75 0.62 0.14 13.26
N GLY A 76 -0.32 1.06 13.37
CA GLY A 76 -0.15 2.28 14.17
C GLY A 76 -1.04 3.46 13.74
N ASN A 77 -1.24 4.39 14.67
CA ASN A 77 -2.27 5.44 14.60
C ASN A 77 -1.73 6.84 14.30
N ALA A 78 -0.45 7.01 13.96
CA ALA A 78 0.19 8.32 13.81
C ALA A 78 0.44 8.77 12.36
N ASN A 79 -0.24 8.16 11.40
CA ASN A 79 0.03 8.37 9.98
C ASN A 79 -1.24 8.83 9.26
N MET A 80 -1.07 9.53 8.14
CA MET A 80 -2.15 9.87 7.23
C MET A 80 -1.78 9.55 5.78
N TRP A 81 -2.81 9.43 4.96
CA TRP A 81 -2.69 9.20 3.53
C TRP A 81 -2.92 10.52 2.80
N LYS A 82 -1.97 10.94 1.96
CA LYS A 82 -2.06 12.19 1.18
C LYS A 82 -2.11 11.88 -0.31
N LEU A 83 -3.06 12.47 -1.02
CA LEU A 83 -3.13 12.35 -2.48
C LEU A 83 -1.84 12.86 -3.12
N HIS A 84 -1.31 12.10 -4.07
CA HIS A 84 -0.06 12.39 -4.76
C HIS A 84 -0.10 11.92 -6.22
N GLN A 85 0.75 12.53 -7.05
CA GLN A 85 0.87 12.23 -8.48
C GLN A 85 2.34 12.06 -8.86
N GLU A 86 2.60 11.15 -9.80
CA GLU A 86 3.91 10.98 -10.42
C GLU A 86 4.49 12.32 -10.92
N GLY A 87 5.80 12.50 -10.73
CA GLY A 87 6.52 13.72 -11.10
C GLY A 87 6.43 14.85 -10.07
N GLN A 88 5.56 14.76 -9.06
CA GLN A 88 5.56 15.69 -7.93
C GLN A 88 6.62 15.31 -6.90
N GLU A 89 7.16 16.30 -6.19
CA GLU A 89 8.05 16.05 -5.06
C GLU A 89 7.26 15.40 -3.90
N LEU A 90 7.80 14.33 -3.33
CA LEU A 90 7.18 13.68 -2.17
C LEU A 90 7.15 14.66 -0.98
N PRO A 91 6.09 14.66 -0.15
CA PRO A 91 6.09 15.44 1.09
C PRO A 91 7.32 15.09 1.96
N GLY A 92 7.95 16.08 2.58
CA GLY A 92 9.09 15.84 3.49
C GLY A 92 8.75 14.97 4.71
N THR A 93 7.46 14.75 4.99
CA THR A 93 6.95 13.85 6.03
C THR A 93 6.58 12.46 5.48
N ALA A 94 6.91 12.14 4.22
CA ALA A 94 6.69 10.81 3.66
C ALA A 94 7.50 9.76 4.42
N ILE A 95 6.83 8.67 4.82
CA ILE A 95 7.43 7.65 5.68
C ILE A 95 8.24 6.69 4.82
N GLN A 96 9.56 6.71 4.98
CA GLN A 96 10.42 5.69 4.41
C GLN A 96 10.20 4.36 5.15
N ILE A 97 9.76 3.36 4.41
CA ILE A 97 9.39 2.04 4.92
C ILE A 97 10.36 0.96 4.42
N GLY A 98 10.99 1.21 3.27
CA GLY A 98 11.90 0.30 2.62
C GLY A 98 13.11 1.01 2.04
N LYS A 99 13.94 0.22 1.37
CA LYS A 99 15.11 0.70 0.63
C LYS A 99 15.59 -0.32 -0.39
N THR A 100 16.30 0.12 -1.41
CA THR A 100 17.01 -0.78 -2.32
C THR A 100 18.31 -1.27 -1.71
N ASP A 101 18.92 -2.27 -2.35
CA ASP A 101 20.29 -2.75 -2.12
C ASP A 101 21.33 -1.62 -2.14
N LYS A 102 21.11 -0.58 -2.97
CA LYS A 102 21.91 0.64 -3.07
C LYS A 102 21.55 1.72 -2.03
N ASN A 103 20.74 1.38 -1.03
CA ASN A 103 20.20 2.30 -0.01
C ASN A 103 19.32 3.43 -0.57
N GLU A 104 18.75 3.30 -1.77
CA GLU A 104 17.76 4.27 -2.26
C GLU A 104 16.46 4.10 -1.47
N PRO A 105 15.83 5.18 -0.98
CA PRO A 105 14.65 5.08 -0.14
C PRO A 105 13.43 4.59 -0.92
N LEU A 106 12.66 3.68 -0.29
CA LEU A 106 11.35 3.26 -0.78
C LEU A 106 10.26 3.67 0.21
N TYR A 107 9.19 4.21 -0.35
CA TYR A 107 7.99 4.66 0.36
C TYR A 107 6.83 3.74 0.01
N VAL A 108 5.71 3.91 0.71
CA VAL A 108 4.47 3.19 0.39
C VAL A 108 3.38 4.12 -0.10
N GLY A 109 2.83 3.76 -1.25
CA GLY A 109 1.56 4.28 -1.73
C GLY A 109 0.43 3.28 -1.52
N CYS A 110 -0.80 3.77 -1.45
CA CYS A 110 -1.98 2.93 -1.57
C CYS A 110 -2.85 3.37 -2.75
N VAL A 111 -3.51 2.38 -3.35
CA VAL A 111 -4.41 2.56 -4.48
C VAL A 111 -5.68 1.78 -4.22
N SER A 112 -6.81 2.28 -4.74
CA SER A 112 -8.02 1.48 -4.86
C SER A 112 -7.94 0.66 -6.14
N TRP A 113 -8.02 -0.65 -6.02
CA TRP A 113 -8.08 -1.56 -7.14
C TRP A 113 -9.14 -2.61 -6.87
N ASP A 114 -10.12 -2.73 -7.76
CA ASP A 114 -11.22 -3.71 -7.64
C ASP A 114 -11.93 -3.71 -6.27
N GLY A 115 -12.26 -2.52 -5.78
CA GLY A 115 -12.92 -2.35 -4.47
C GLY A 115 -12.08 -2.75 -3.25
N VAL A 116 -10.79 -3.03 -3.41
CA VAL A 116 -9.84 -3.23 -2.31
C VAL A 116 -8.76 -2.16 -2.29
N VAL A 117 -8.22 -1.91 -1.10
CA VAL A 117 -7.04 -1.05 -0.94
C VAL A 117 -5.81 -1.93 -0.99
N LEU A 118 -4.94 -1.65 -1.95
CA LEU A 118 -3.67 -2.34 -2.10
C LEU A 118 -2.52 -1.38 -1.80
N TYR A 119 -1.45 -1.91 -1.22
CA TYR A 119 -0.25 -1.16 -0.86
C TYR A 119 0.90 -1.53 -1.80
N GLY A 120 1.67 -0.54 -2.23
CA GLY A 120 2.74 -0.74 -3.20
C GLY A 120 3.95 0.16 -2.96
N LYS A 121 5.05 -0.16 -3.63
CA LYS A 121 6.28 0.61 -3.52
C LYS A 121 6.21 1.91 -4.31
N VAL A 122 6.84 2.94 -3.77
CA VAL A 122 7.02 4.24 -4.41
C VAL A 122 8.50 4.62 -4.28
N ARG A 123 9.12 5.01 -5.39
CA ARG A 123 10.41 5.72 -5.41
C ARG A 123 10.15 7.22 -5.44
N ALA A 124 11.10 8.03 -4.98
CA ALA A 124 10.97 9.49 -5.02
C ALA A 124 10.63 10.01 -6.43
N GLY A 125 9.54 10.78 -6.55
CA GLY A 125 9.05 11.33 -7.82
C GLY A 125 8.43 10.32 -8.79
N GLY A 126 8.38 9.03 -8.45
CA GLY A 126 7.89 7.97 -9.34
C GLY A 126 6.42 7.61 -9.16
N SER A 127 5.97 6.65 -9.97
CA SER A 127 4.67 5.99 -9.81
C SER A 127 4.62 5.05 -8.59
N CYS A 128 3.41 4.70 -8.16
CA CYS A 128 3.18 3.64 -7.18
C CYS A 128 3.02 2.28 -7.89
N PHE A 129 3.90 1.33 -7.57
CA PHE A 129 3.88 -0.01 -8.14
C PHE A 129 3.31 -1.02 -7.14
N VAL A 130 2.23 -1.70 -7.54
CA VAL A 130 1.47 -2.59 -6.68
C VAL A 130 1.40 -3.98 -7.31
N ALA A 131 1.80 -5.00 -6.56
CA ALA A 131 1.63 -6.38 -6.98
C ALA A 131 0.18 -6.84 -6.74
N THR A 132 -0.47 -7.40 -7.75
CA THR A 132 -1.73 -8.12 -7.61
C THR A 132 -1.46 -9.62 -7.69
N LYS A 133 -2.52 -10.43 -7.67
CA LYS A 133 -2.39 -11.88 -7.88
C LYS A 133 -1.92 -12.24 -9.29
N ASP A 134 -2.22 -11.38 -10.27
CA ASP A 134 -2.07 -11.71 -11.70
C ASP A 134 -1.07 -10.81 -12.44
N ALA A 135 -0.78 -9.62 -11.89
CA ALA A 135 0.03 -8.60 -12.57
C ALA A 135 0.64 -7.58 -11.60
N VAL A 136 1.61 -6.81 -12.09
CA VAL A 136 2.05 -5.56 -11.46
C VAL A 136 1.25 -4.40 -12.06
N LEU A 137 0.70 -3.56 -11.19
CA LEU A 137 0.01 -2.33 -11.56
C LEU A 137 0.94 -1.15 -11.34
N GLU A 138 0.93 -0.21 -12.28
CA GLU A 138 1.55 1.10 -12.17
C GLU A 138 0.45 2.16 -12.01
N ALA A 139 0.44 2.85 -10.88
CA ALA A 139 -0.49 3.94 -10.61
C ALA A 139 0.25 5.29 -10.60
N LYS A 140 -0.10 6.16 -11.54
CA LYS A 140 0.43 7.53 -11.63
C LYS A 140 -0.22 8.50 -10.64
N THR A 141 -1.37 8.14 -10.09
CA THR A 141 -2.04 8.88 -9.01
C THR A 141 -2.38 7.90 -7.90
N TYR A 142 -1.96 8.22 -6.69
CA TYR A 142 -2.03 7.33 -5.53
C TYR A 142 -2.07 8.15 -4.25
N PHE A 143 -2.30 7.50 -3.11
CA PHE A 143 -2.13 8.13 -1.81
C PHE A 143 -0.80 7.71 -1.20
N ILE A 144 0.04 8.65 -0.77
CA ILE A 144 1.31 8.39 -0.10
C ILE A 144 1.13 8.40 1.42
N LEU A 145 1.76 7.47 2.12
CA LEU A 145 1.78 7.46 3.58
C LEU A 145 2.74 8.52 4.12
N VAL A 146 2.23 9.40 4.98
CA VAL A 146 3.00 10.47 5.62
C VAL A 146 2.77 10.48 7.12
N GLU A 147 3.71 11.04 7.87
CA GLU A 147 3.54 11.33 9.30
C GLU A 147 2.38 12.31 9.49
N ALA A 148 1.49 12.04 10.45
CA ALA A 148 0.44 12.97 10.81
C ALA A 148 1.05 14.19 11.53
N PRO A 149 0.57 15.42 11.27
CA PRO A 149 1.00 16.61 12.00
C PRO A 149 0.80 16.44 13.51
N ARG A 150 1.81 16.82 14.31
CA ARG A 150 1.73 16.80 15.78
C ARG A 150 0.56 17.69 16.22
N GLY A 151 -0.52 17.07 16.69
CA GLY A 151 -1.75 17.76 17.15
C GLY A 151 -3.07 17.23 16.58
N LEU A 152 -3.02 16.48 15.47
CA LEU A 152 -4.22 15.82 14.90
C LEU A 152 -4.59 14.50 15.61
N LEU A 153 -3.65 13.92 16.36
CA LEU A 153 -3.85 12.72 17.15
C LEU A 153 -4.36 13.13 18.54
N LYS A 154 -5.67 13.33 18.68
CA LYS A 154 -6.28 13.45 20.03
C LYS A 154 -6.21 12.08 20.70
N LYS A 155 -5.80 12.11 21.98
CA LYS A 155 -5.63 10.95 22.88
C LYS A 155 -6.85 10.05 22.91
#